data_AF-A0A2D5JQB9-F1
#
_entry.id   AF-A0A2D5JQB9-F1
#
_cell.length_a   1.000
_cell.length_b   1.000
_cell.length_c   1.000
_cell.angle_alpha   90.00
_cell.angle_beta   90.00
_cell.angle_gamma   90.00
#
_symmetry.space_group_name_H-M   'P 1'
#
loop_
_entity.id
_entity.type
_entity.pdbx_description
1 polymer ?
#
loop_
_entity_poly.entity_id
_entity_poly.type
_entity_poly.pdbx_seq_one_letter_code
_entity_poly.pdbx_strand_id
1 'polypeptide(L)'
;MFKRKKFKYSDLKPGDRIRKLVEEYVEPELSAIGFKLLKSELTFKRKVGNFTQEIYFAKNQRNFGNTVVSFWTILSVKSNFYVKWHEKTYGFKPMNEFIDSWYDNFLGVISLIRIFSGSLKKGDKFI
;
A
#
# COMPACT_ATOMS: atom_id res chain seq x y z
N MET A 1 -10.76 -33.50 -17.23
CA MET A 1 -11.40 -32.20 -16.95
C MET A 1 -10.78 -31.61 -15.69
N PHE A 2 -9.94 -30.59 -15.79
CA PHE A 2 -9.29 -30.00 -14.60
C PHE A 2 -10.34 -29.37 -13.70
N LYS A 3 -10.41 -29.78 -12.43
CA LYS A 3 -11.21 -29.10 -11.40
C LYS A 3 -10.60 -27.71 -11.19
N ARG A 4 -11.09 -26.70 -11.91
CA ARG A 4 -10.67 -25.30 -11.71
C ARG A 4 -10.96 -24.93 -10.26
N LYS A 5 -9.94 -24.47 -9.52
CA LYS A 5 -10.14 -23.90 -8.18
C LYS A 5 -11.18 -22.78 -8.29
N LYS A 6 -12.24 -22.87 -7.49
CA LYS A 6 -13.26 -21.83 -7.42
C LYS A 6 -12.61 -20.59 -6.79
N PHE A 7 -12.69 -19.46 -7.48
CA PHE A 7 -12.21 -18.18 -6.93
C PHE A 7 -13.00 -17.84 -5.65
N LYS A 8 -12.33 -17.29 -4.64
CA LYS A 8 -12.99 -16.83 -3.41
C LYS A 8 -13.96 -15.69 -3.72
N TYR A 9 -15.12 -15.70 -3.05
CA TYR A 9 -16.17 -14.69 -3.18
C TYR A 9 -16.62 -14.41 -4.62
N SER A 10 -16.77 -15.47 -5.42
CA SER A 10 -17.19 -15.38 -6.84
C SER A 10 -18.61 -14.83 -7.04
N ASP A 11 -19.39 -14.77 -5.96
CA ASP A 11 -20.72 -14.16 -5.86
C ASP A 11 -20.66 -12.63 -5.73
N LEU A 12 -19.52 -12.06 -5.33
CA LEU A 12 -19.35 -10.63 -5.17
C LEU A 12 -18.88 -9.94 -6.46
N LYS A 13 -19.29 -8.68 -6.63
CA LYS A 13 -18.71 -7.79 -7.64
C LYS A 13 -17.19 -7.68 -7.41
N PRO A 14 -16.37 -7.51 -8.47
CA PRO A 14 -14.92 -7.46 -8.33
C PRO A 14 -14.41 -6.51 -7.25
N GLY A 15 -14.97 -5.29 -7.16
CA GLY A 15 -14.57 -4.31 -6.16
C GLY A 15 -14.83 -4.75 -4.72
N ASP A 16 -15.98 -5.37 -4.46
CA ASP A 16 -16.35 -5.85 -3.13
C ASP A 16 -15.56 -7.10 -2.74
N ARG A 17 -15.21 -7.94 -3.71
CA ARG A 17 -14.30 -9.06 -3.52
C ARG A 17 -12.89 -8.60 -3.16
N ILE A 18 -12.36 -7.58 -3.84
CA ILE A 18 -11.05 -7.01 -3.50
C ILE A 18 -11.09 -6.46 -2.07
N ARG A 19 -12.14 -5.72 -1.70
CA ARG A 19 -12.33 -5.23 -0.33
C ARG A 19 -12.33 -6.38 0.68
N LYS A 20 -13.14 -7.41 0.43
CA LYS A 20 -13.25 -8.57 1.32
C LYS A 20 -11.93 -9.33 1.47
N LEU A 21 -11.16 -9.48 0.39
CA LEU A 21 -9.83 -10.08 0.45
C LEU A 21 -8.86 -9.25 1.29
N VAL A 22 -8.88 -7.92 1.14
CA VAL A 22 -8.04 -7.02 1.93
C VAL A 22 -8.42 -7.05 3.42
N GLU A 23 -9.71 -6.96 3.73
CA GLU A 23 -10.22 -7.01 5.11
C GLU A 23 -9.93 -8.36 5.79
N GLU A 24 -10.06 -9.48 5.07
CA GLU A 24 -9.90 -10.80 5.68
C GLU A 24 -8.44 -11.24 5.81
N TYR A 25 -7.58 -10.90 4.86
CA TYR A 25 -6.21 -11.43 4.80
C TYR A 25 -5.11 -10.40 5.02
N VAL A 26 -5.38 -9.11 4.78
CA VAL A 26 -4.34 -8.07 4.84
C VAL A 26 -4.51 -7.19 6.09
N GLU A 27 -5.76 -6.88 6.45
CA GLU A 27 -6.05 -6.03 7.61
C GLU A 27 -5.46 -6.59 8.93
N PRO A 28 -5.59 -7.88 9.27
CA PRO A 28 -5.02 -8.39 10.53
C PRO A 28 -3.50 -8.18 10.64
N GLU A 29 -2.78 -8.47 9.55
CA GLU A 29 -1.32 -8.35 9.48
C GLU A 29 -0.87 -6.88 9.57
N LEU A 30 -1.53 -5.98 8.83
CA LEU A 30 -1.18 -4.55 8.85
C LEU A 30 -1.58 -3.88 10.15
N SER A 31 -2.70 -4.27 10.75
CA SER A 31 -3.12 -3.76 12.06
C SER A 31 -2.19 -4.21 13.18
N ALA A 32 -1.62 -5.41 13.12
CA ALA A 32 -0.61 -5.87 14.08
C ALA A 32 0.63 -4.95 14.13
N ILE A 33 0.97 -4.30 13.02
CA ILE A 33 2.09 -3.35 12.92
C ILE A 33 1.64 -1.87 12.97
N GLY A 34 0.42 -1.61 13.43
CA GLY A 34 -0.09 -0.27 13.76
C GLY A 34 -0.78 0.49 12.62
N PHE A 35 -1.07 -0.14 11.49
CA PHE A 35 -1.91 0.48 10.46
C PHE A 35 -3.40 0.40 10.81
N LYS A 36 -4.12 1.46 10.42
CA LYS A 36 -5.59 1.52 10.48
C LYS A 36 -6.17 1.58 9.08
N LEU A 37 -7.17 0.75 8.81
CA LEU A 37 -7.87 0.71 7.52
C LEU A 37 -8.95 1.79 7.43
N LEU A 38 -8.88 2.63 6.40
CA LEU A 38 -9.98 3.46 5.93
C LEU A 38 -10.76 2.69 4.85
N LYS A 39 -11.87 2.07 5.24
CA LYS A 39 -12.64 1.14 4.39
C LYS A 39 -13.25 1.78 3.13
N SER A 40 -13.59 3.07 3.20
CA SER A 40 -14.14 3.82 2.05
C SER A 40 -13.12 3.94 0.92
N GLU A 41 -11.86 4.20 1.27
CA GLU A 41 -10.76 4.40 0.34
C GLU A 41 -9.97 3.12 0.06
N LEU A 42 -10.15 2.07 0.86
CA LEU A 42 -9.30 0.88 0.84
C LEU A 42 -7.81 1.26 1.03
N THR A 43 -7.58 2.11 2.02
CA THR A 43 -6.26 2.67 2.35
C THR A 43 -5.92 2.38 3.79
N PHE A 44 -4.75 1.82 4.04
CA PHE A 44 -4.17 1.71 5.37
C PHE A 44 -3.33 2.93 5.68
N LYS A 45 -3.45 3.49 6.88
CA LYS A 45 -2.63 4.62 7.34
C LYS A 45 -2.02 4.33 8.71
N ARG A 46 -0.77 4.73 8.90
CA ARG A 46 -0.16 4.85 10.23
C ARG A 46 0.71 6.10 10.31
N LYS A 47 0.89 6.59 11.54
CA LYS A 47 1.78 7.71 11.82
C LYS A 47 3.02 7.21 12.54
N VAL A 48 4.20 7.57 12.03
CA VAL A 48 5.50 7.21 12.62
C VAL A 48 6.34 8.48 12.67
N GLY A 49 6.49 9.05 13.88
CA GLY A 49 7.12 10.35 14.07
C GLY A 49 6.42 11.46 13.26
N ASN A 50 7.19 12.16 12.43
CA ASN A 50 6.70 13.22 11.56
C ASN A 50 6.13 12.73 10.22
N PHE A 51 6.08 11.40 10.02
CA PHE A 51 5.65 10.79 8.78
C PHE A 51 4.29 10.12 8.91
N THR A 52 3.49 10.22 7.85
CA THR A 52 2.31 9.39 7.63
C THR A 52 2.65 8.39 6.54
N GLN A 53 2.52 7.10 6.83
CA GLN A 53 2.69 6.03 5.85
C GLN A 53 1.31 5.57 5.40
N GLU A 54 1.09 5.51 4.09
CA GLU A 54 -0.17 5.05 3.49
C GLU A 54 0.07 3.88 2.52
N ILE A 55 -0.80 2.87 2.58
CA ILE A 55 -0.87 1.76 1.63
C ILE A 55 -2.27 1.78 1.01
N TYR A 56 -2.37 2.16 -0.25
CA TYR A 56 -3.63 2.29 -0.97
C TYR A 56 -3.79 1.18 -2.01
N PHE A 57 -4.96 0.55 -2.03
CA PHE A 57 -5.32 -0.51 -2.98
C PHE A 57 -6.20 0.07 -4.11
N ALA A 58 -5.56 0.52 -5.18
CA ALA A 58 -6.22 1.12 -6.34
C ALA A 58 -6.88 0.06 -7.22
N LYS A 59 -8.22 0.03 -7.26
CA LYS A 59 -8.97 -0.92 -8.09
C LYS A 59 -8.81 -0.60 -9.58
N ASN A 60 -8.69 -1.64 -10.40
CA ASN A 60 -8.74 -1.50 -11.85
C ASN A 60 -10.16 -1.16 -12.35
N GLN A 61 -10.26 -0.13 -13.19
CA GLN A 61 -11.52 0.29 -13.83
C GLN A 61 -12.09 -0.78 -14.77
N ARG A 62 -11.24 -1.64 -15.32
CA ARG A 62 -11.61 -2.73 -16.25
C ARG A 62 -11.97 -4.05 -15.55
N ASN A 63 -12.15 -4.04 -14.23
CA ASN A 63 -12.58 -5.23 -13.52
C ASN A 63 -13.96 -5.70 -13.99
N PHE A 64 -14.10 -7.00 -14.26
CA PHE A 64 -15.29 -7.56 -14.90
C PHE A 64 -15.59 -8.98 -14.41
N GLY A 65 -16.81 -9.15 -13.87
CA GLY A 65 -17.37 -10.44 -13.48
C GLY A 65 -16.41 -11.29 -12.66
N ASN A 66 -16.17 -12.52 -13.08
CA ASN A 66 -15.18 -13.43 -12.50
C ASN A 66 -13.92 -13.57 -13.37
N THR A 67 -13.80 -12.75 -14.40
CA THR A 67 -12.73 -12.85 -15.41
C THR A 67 -11.57 -11.93 -15.07
N VAL A 68 -11.86 -10.71 -14.60
CA VAL A 68 -10.83 -9.70 -14.28
C VAL A 68 -11.11 -9.10 -12.90
N VAL A 69 -10.21 -9.39 -11.96
CA VAL A 69 -10.26 -8.90 -10.57
C VAL A 69 -8.85 -8.49 -10.20
N SER A 70 -8.56 -7.20 -10.33
CA SER A 70 -7.21 -6.66 -10.23
C SER A 70 -7.21 -5.31 -9.52
N PHE A 71 -6.10 -5.05 -8.85
CA PHE A 71 -5.80 -3.80 -8.16
C PHE A 71 -4.29 -3.58 -8.18
N TRP A 72 -3.89 -2.33 -7.94
CA TRP A 72 -2.50 -1.97 -7.69
C TRP A 72 -2.32 -1.58 -6.24
N THR A 73 -1.14 -1.86 -5.70
CA THR A 73 -0.75 -1.42 -4.37
C THR A 73 0.13 -0.18 -4.52
N ILE A 74 -0.28 0.90 -3.88
CA ILE A 74 0.44 2.17 -3.88
C ILE A 74 0.93 2.44 -2.47
N LEU A 75 2.25 2.51 -2.31
CA LEU A 75 2.91 2.79 -1.05
C LEU A 75 3.33 4.25 -1.03
N SER A 76 3.07 4.96 0.05
CA SER A 76 3.47 6.36 0.15
C SER A 76 3.88 6.78 1.55
N VAL A 77 4.81 7.73 1.60
CA VAL A 77 5.28 8.36 2.83
C VAL A 77 5.11 9.86 2.69
N LYS A 78 4.34 10.45 3.60
CA LYS A 78 4.00 11.87 3.62
C LYS A 78 4.60 12.55 4.85
N SER A 79 4.93 13.83 4.75
CA SER A 79 5.44 14.60 5.89
C SER A 79 4.99 16.05 5.88
N ASN A 80 4.13 16.42 6.84
CA ASN A 80 3.77 17.82 7.06
C ASN A 80 4.96 18.65 7.55
N PHE A 81 5.93 18.01 8.21
CA PHE A 81 7.17 18.67 8.60
C PHE A 81 7.96 19.12 7.36
N TYR A 82 8.11 18.23 6.37
CA TYR A 82 8.78 18.57 5.11
C TYR A 82 8.10 19.71 4.38
N VAL A 83 6.77 19.71 4.29
CA VAL A 83 6.01 20.80 3.65
C VAL A 83 6.33 22.14 4.31
N LYS A 84 6.30 22.20 5.65
CA LYS A 84 6.62 23.42 6.41
C LYS A 84 8.08 23.84 6.26
N TRP A 85 9.00 22.88 6.32
CA TRP A 85 10.43 23.13 6.14
C TRP A 85 10.74 23.67 4.74
N HIS A 86 10.14 23.08 3.70
CA HIS A 86 10.33 23.48 2.32
C HIS A 86 9.80 24.90 2.09
N GLU A 87 8.59 25.21 2.58
CA GLU A 87 8.02 26.57 2.50
C GLU A 87 8.91 27.60 3.19
N LYS A 88 9.42 27.29 4.39
CA LYS A 88 10.34 28.18 5.10
C LYS A 88 11.68 28.37 4.37
N THR A 89 12.18 27.34 3.71
CA THR A 89 13.51 27.33 3.08
C THR A 89 13.50 28.00 1.70
N TYR A 90 12.45 27.77 0.91
CA TYR A 90 12.39 28.19 -0.49
C TYR A 90 11.33 29.27 -0.77
N GLY A 91 10.49 29.62 0.22
CA GLY A 91 9.45 30.64 0.07
C GLY A 91 8.17 30.15 -0.65
N PHE A 92 8.07 28.86 -0.96
CA PHE A 92 6.87 28.26 -1.55
C PHE A 92 6.69 26.81 -1.10
N LYS A 93 5.44 26.33 -1.12
CA LYS A 93 5.10 24.95 -0.77
C LYS A 93 5.52 23.98 -1.87
N PRO A 94 5.97 22.77 -1.52
CA PRO A 94 6.18 21.73 -2.52
C PRO A 94 4.85 21.37 -3.18
N MET A 95 4.92 20.80 -4.39
CA MET A 95 3.72 20.40 -5.14
C MET A 95 2.83 19.41 -4.37
N ASN A 96 3.43 18.61 -3.48
CA ASN A 96 2.71 17.67 -2.63
C ASN A 96 3.47 17.41 -1.31
N GLU A 97 2.80 16.72 -0.40
CA GLU A 97 3.32 16.31 0.90
C GLU A 97 4.12 14.99 0.86
N PHE A 98 4.27 14.39 -0.31
CA PHE A 98 4.97 13.11 -0.48
C PHE A 98 6.48 13.31 -0.40
N ILE A 99 7.10 12.53 0.48
CA ILE A 99 8.54 12.35 0.54
C ILE A 99 8.96 11.26 -0.45
N ASP A 100 8.14 10.23 -0.54
CA ASP A 100 8.32 9.14 -1.48
C ASP A 100 6.96 8.49 -1.78
N SER A 101 6.83 7.94 -2.97
CA SER A 101 5.66 7.19 -3.40
C SER A 101 6.07 6.16 -4.43
N TRP A 102 5.61 4.93 -4.26
CA TRP A 102 5.94 3.83 -5.14
C TRP A 102 4.70 3.07 -5.59
N TYR A 103 4.69 2.69 -6.86
CA TYR A 103 3.65 1.88 -7.47
C TYR A 103 4.17 0.47 -7.62
N ASP A 104 3.55 -0.47 -6.91
CA ASP A 104 3.89 -1.88 -7.09
C ASP A 104 3.11 -2.42 -8.29
N ASN A 105 3.84 -2.71 -9.37
CA ASN A 105 3.34 -3.45 -10.53
C ASN A 105 3.68 -4.95 -10.44
N PHE A 106 4.37 -5.40 -9.38
CA PHE A 106 4.86 -6.75 -9.26
C PHE A 106 4.00 -7.61 -8.32
N LEU A 107 3.86 -8.88 -8.67
CA LEU A 107 3.07 -9.90 -7.98
C LEU A 107 3.72 -10.41 -6.67
N GLY A 108 4.59 -9.63 -6.01
CA GLY A 108 5.34 -10.07 -4.82
C GLY A 108 5.60 -8.93 -3.83
N VAL A 109 5.61 -9.26 -2.54
CA VAL A 109 5.84 -8.30 -1.44
C VAL A 109 7.27 -7.77 -1.49
N ILE A 110 7.43 -6.45 -1.69
CA ILE A 110 8.71 -5.76 -1.61
C ILE A 110 8.73 -4.89 -0.34
N SER A 111 9.79 -5.01 0.46
CA SER A 111 10.08 -4.10 1.58
C SER A 111 11.19 -3.14 1.17
N LEU A 112 10.95 -1.83 1.32
CA LEU A 112 11.97 -0.80 1.10
C LEU A 112 12.87 -0.71 2.33
N ILE A 113 14.17 -0.96 2.14
CA ILE A 113 15.19 -0.88 3.19
C ILE A 113 16.19 0.20 2.79
N ARG A 114 16.31 1.26 3.61
CA ARG A 114 17.31 2.30 3.42
C ARG A 114 18.49 2.06 4.34
N ILE A 115 19.67 1.85 3.75
CA ILE A 115 20.94 1.69 4.48
C ILE A 115 21.56 3.08 4.66
N PHE A 116 21.61 3.58 5.90
CA PHE A 116 22.26 4.86 6.20
C PHE A 116 23.79 4.72 6.33
N SER A 117 24.28 3.54 6.70
CA SER A 117 25.70 3.17 6.70
C SER A 117 25.85 1.64 6.62
N GLY A 118 26.93 1.16 6.00
CA GLY A 118 27.21 -0.28 5.83
C GLY A 118 26.78 -0.86 4.48
N SER A 119 26.73 -2.19 4.38
CA SER A 119 26.27 -2.92 3.18
C SER A 119 25.42 -4.14 3.56
N LEU A 120 24.56 -4.55 2.64
CA LEU A 120 23.75 -5.77 2.76
C LEU A 120 24.19 -6.77 1.69
N LYS A 121 24.14 -8.06 2.05
CA LYS A 121 24.39 -9.18 1.14
C LYS A 121 23.13 -10.02 0.96
N LYS A 122 23.07 -10.72 -0.17
CA LYS A 122 21.98 -11.66 -0.44
C LYS A 122 21.98 -12.75 0.64
N GLY A 123 20.85 -12.92 1.32
CA GLY A 123 20.65 -13.91 2.38
C GLY A 123 20.64 -13.35 3.79
N ASP A 124 20.95 -12.06 3.97
CA ASP A 124 20.85 -11.39 5.26
C ASP A 124 19.39 -11.39 5.74
N LYS A 125 19.18 -11.70 7.02
CA LYS A 125 17.85 -11.76 7.65
C LYS A 125 17.58 -10.47 8.41
N PHE A 126 16.37 -9.96 8.29
CA PHE A 126 15.84 -8.88 9.12
C PHE A 126 15.03 -9.54 10.26
N ILE A 127 15.27 -9.13 11.51
CA ILE A 127 14.50 -9.55 12.69
C ILE A 127 13.40 -8.52 12.95
#